data_AF-A0A5K0Y3P0-F1
#
_entry.id   AF-A0A5K0Y3P0-F1
#
_cell.length_a   1.000
_cell.length_b   1.000
_cell.length_c   1.000
_cell.angle_alpha   90.00
_cell.angle_beta   90.00
_cell.angle_gamma   90.00
#
_symmetry.space_group_name_H-M   'P 1'
#
loop_
_entity.id
_entity.type
_entity.pdbx_description
1 polymer ?
#
loop_
_entity_poly.entity_id
_entity_poly.type
_entity_poly.pdbx_seq_one_letter_code
_entity_poly.pdbx_strand_id
1 'polypeptide(L)'
;NPSSGQRQTIPTLVGLVWESCQALKTTPTNNPTAIGRKIIQVAASVKDVLREMKELKPADETRANQTGEDHDTRPDAEAEATVDDDEGESSTASDIGSNLSPQEMVIAASVILVASDTLQYIKELLRFVTALSKKPDVANSTSVVVSLENLLQICEKIGVQIDELGASVYPPQETSLMNTAVRKLVECIERTRAEVQSFDTMPEGLSQ
;
A
#
# COMPACT_ATOMS: atom_id res chain seq x y z
N ASN A 1 1.38 -28.61 -31.41
CA ASN A 1 1.49 -27.21 -30.95
C ASN A 1 2.30 -27.11 -29.67
N PRO A 2 3.61 -26.84 -29.72
CA PRO A 2 4.36 -26.42 -28.55
C PRO A 2 4.53 -24.88 -28.53
N SER A 3 3.99 -24.28 -27.46
CA SER A 3 4.51 -23.15 -26.68
C SER A 3 5.42 -22.12 -27.36
N SER A 4 4.88 -20.90 -27.49
CA SER A 4 5.57 -19.66 -27.82
C SER A 4 6.67 -19.31 -26.81
N GLY A 5 7.89 -19.79 -27.03
CA GLY A 5 9.09 -19.22 -26.41
C GLY A 5 9.44 -17.91 -27.10
N GLN A 6 9.14 -16.77 -26.47
CA GLN A 6 9.54 -15.44 -26.96
C GLN A 6 11.07 -15.39 -27.08
N ARG A 7 11.59 -15.26 -28.31
CA ARG A 7 13.00 -14.93 -28.58
C ARG A 7 13.26 -13.51 -28.10
N GLN A 8 13.82 -13.35 -26.90
CA GLN A 8 14.33 -12.06 -26.44
C GLN A 8 15.46 -11.60 -27.37
N THR A 9 15.44 -10.33 -27.77
CA THR A 9 16.44 -9.77 -28.68
C THR A 9 17.74 -9.42 -27.94
N ILE A 10 18.87 -9.38 -28.65
CA ILE A 10 20.17 -8.99 -28.06
C ILE A 10 20.08 -7.63 -27.32
N PRO A 11 19.43 -6.58 -27.86
CA PRO A 11 19.24 -5.33 -27.12
C PRO A 11 18.48 -5.49 -25.80
N THR A 12 17.43 -6.31 -25.77
CA THR A 12 16.68 -6.60 -24.53
C THR A 12 17.55 -7.28 -23.49
N LEU A 13 18.34 -8.29 -23.90
CA LEU A 13 19.25 -9.00 -23.00
C LEU A 13 20.33 -8.08 -22.43
N VAL A 14 20.93 -7.24 -23.28
CA VAL A 14 21.95 -6.26 -22.86
C VAL A 14 21.35 -5.24 -21.90
N GLY A 15 20.11 -4.79 -22.15
CA GLY A 15 19.35 -3.92 -21.25
C GLY A 15 19.14 -4.55 -19.87
N LEU A 16 18.66 -5.80 -19.82
CA LEU A 16 18.43 -6.53 -18.56
C LEU A 16 19.73 -6.74 -17.76
N VAL A 17 20.84 -7.08 -18.44
CA VAL A 17 22.16 -7.21 -17.79
C VAL A 17 22.61 -5.86 -17.24
N TRP A 18 22.45 -4.79 -18.01
CA TRP A 18 22.81 -3.45 -17.57
C TRP A 18 22.03 -3.01 -16.34
N GLU A 19 20.70 -3.18 -16.35
CA GLU A 19 19.82 -2.89 -15.21
C GLU A 19 20.20 -3.71 -13.97
N SER A 20 20.53 -4.99 -14.16
CA SER A 20 21.00 -5.86 -13.07
C SER A 20 22.33 -5.39 -12.48
N CYS A 21 23.30 -5.02 -13.32
CA CYS A 21 24.58 -4.45 -12.88
C CYS A 21 24.39 -3.10 -12.17
N GLN A 22 23.43 -2.29 -12.62
CA GLN A 22 23.09 -1.02 -11.98
C GLN A 22 22.42 -1.24 -10.62
N ALA A 23 21.52 -2.22 -10.51
CA ALA A 23 20.90 -2.60 -9.25
C ALA A 23 21.94 -3.03 -8.20
N LEU A 24 22.97 -3.77 -8.60
CA LEU A 24 24.06 -4.20 -7.72
C LEU A 24 24.76 -3.03 -7.01
N LYS A 25 24.94 -1.89 -7.68
CA LYS A 25 25.54 -0.68 -7.07
C LYS A 25 24.71 -0.13 -5.93
N THR A 26 23.40 -0.35 -5.98
CA THR A 26 22.48 0.10 -4.94
C THR A 26 22.28 -0.96 -3.88
N THR A 27 22.73 -2.20 -4.05
CA THR A 27 22.45 -3.29 -3.10
C THR A 27 23.01 -2.96 -1.70
N PRO A 28 22.21 -3.15 -0.63
CA PRO A 28 22.68 -2.97 0.75
C PRO A 28 23.87 -3.88 1.06
N THR A 29 24.87 -3.34 1.77
CA THR A 29 26.08 -4.09 2.17
C THR A 29 26.05 -4.57 3.61
N ASN A 30 24.98 -4.30 4.35
CA ASN A 30 24.77 -4.76 5.73
C ASN A 30 23.29 -5.08 5.98
N ASN A 31 23.04 -5.95 6.96
CA ASN A 31 21.70 -6.47 7.28
C ASN A 31 20.72 -5.36 7.72
N PRO A 32 21.08 -4.44 8.63
CA PRO A 32 20.17 -3.38 9.04
C PRO A 32 19.70 -2.50 7.88
N THR A 33 20.57 -2.20 6.91
CA THR A 33 20.20 -1.44 5.70
C THR A 33 19.30 -2.26 4.78
N ALA A 34 19.57 -3.56 4.61
CA ALA A 34 18.71 -4.45 3.82
C ALA A 34 17.30 -4.54 4.41
N ILE A 35 17.22 -4.77 5.72
CA ILE A 35 15.98 -4.87 6.47
C ILE A 35 15.23 -3.54 6.45
N GLY A 36 15.91 -2.41 6.69
CA GLY A 36 15.31 -1.08 6.60
C GLY A 36 14.68 -0.80 5.23
N ARG A 37 15.32 -1.23 4.13
CA ARG A 37 14.73 -1.10 2.79
C ARG A 37 13.47 -1.94 2.59
N LYS A 38 13.45 -3.15 3.13
CA LYS A 38 12.26 -4.00 3.07
C LYS A 38 11.12 -3.41 3.91
N ILE A 39 11.41 -2.88 5.09
CA ILE A 39 10.41 -2.15 5.90
C ILE A 39 9.87 -0.91 5.15
N ILE A 40 10.72 -0.19 4.39
CA ILE A 40 10.26 0.92 3.54
C ILE A 40 9.27 0.44 2.46
N GLN A 41 9.47 -0.75 1.88
CA GLN A 41 8.53 -1.33 0.90
C GLN A 41 7.17 -1.64 1.55
N VAL A 42 7.17 -2.21 2.76
CA VAL A 42 5.94 -2.42 3.54
C VAL A 42 5.24 -1.08 3.81
N ALA A 43 5.99 -0.06 4.25
CA ALA A 43 5.44 1.27 4.50
C ALA A 43 4.81 1.90 3.24
N ALA A 44 5.40 1.67 2.06
CA ALA A 44 4.86 2.12 0.79
C ALA A 44 3.51 1.45 0.49
N SER A 45 3.42 0.12 0.64
CA SER A 45 2.17 -0.62 0.47
C SER A 45 1.06 -0.13 1.42
N VAL A 46 1.37 0.04 2.71
CA VAL A 46 0.40 0.59 3.69
C VAL A 46 -0.03 2.00 3.32
N LYS A 47 0.89 2.83 2.80
CA LYS A 47 0.59 4.18 2.33
C LYS A 47 -0.32 4.18 1.11
N ASP A 48 -0.15 3.23 0.19
CA ASP A 48 -1.01 3.08 -0.98
C ASP A 48 -2.43 2.69 -0.57
N VAL A 49 -2.60 1.72 0.33
CA VAL A 49 -3.92 1.38 0.91
C VAL A 49 -4.54 2.60 1.58
N LEU A 50 -3.78 3.36 2.39
CA LEU A 50 -4.28 4.58 3.02
C LEU A 50 -4.73 5.64 2.00
N ARG A 51 -4.05 5.77 0.87
CA ARG A 51 -4.45 6.67 -0.22
C ARG A 51 -5.79 6.20 -0.78
N GLU A 52 -5.90 4.92 -1.15
CA GLU A 52 -7.12 4.33 -1.71
C GLU A 52 -8.31 4.49 -0.76
N MET A 53 -8.13 4.23 0.54
CA MET A 53 -9.20 4.39 1.53
C MET A 53 -9.68 5.84 1.68
N LYS A 54 -8.82 6.83 1.40
CA LYS A 54 -9.19 8.26 1.42
C LYS A 54 -9.92 8.73 0.16
N GLU A 55 -9.85 7.95 -0.91
CA GLU A 55 -10.52 8.24 -2.18
C GLU A 55 -11.95 7.67 -2.22
N LEU A 56 -12.36 6.89 -1.21
CA LEU A 56 -13.71 6.37 -1.04
C LEU A 56 -14.73 7.50 -0.86
N LYS A 57 -15.86 7.40 -1.59
CA LYS A 57 -16.93 8.40 -1.60
C LYS A 57 -18.25 7.84 -1.05
N PRO A 58 -19.08 8.68 -0.42
CA PRO A 58 -20.43 8.30 -0.01
C PRO A 58 -21.36 8.18 -1.22
N ALA A 59 -22.36 7.32 -1.11
CA ALA A 59 -23.34 7.06 -2.18
C ALA A 59 -24.15 8.27 -2.65
N ASP A 60 -24.26 9.32 -1.83
CA ASP A 60 -25.13 10.48 -2.11
C ASP A 60 -24.42 11.59 -2.92
N GLU A 61 -23.09 11.62 -2.97
CA GLU A 61 -22.34 12.68 -3.67
C GLU A 61 -22.45 12.60 -5.20
N THR A 62 -22.72 11.42 -5.76
CA THR A 62 -22.91 11.28 -7.22
C THR A 62 -24.23 11.91 -7.71
N ARG A 63 -25.26 12.02 -6.87
CA ARG A 63 -26.58 12.56 -7.29
C ARG A 63 -26.64 14.08 -7.37
N ALA A 64 -25.79 14.80 -6.63
CA ALA A 64 -25.80 16.26 -6.59
C ALA A 64 -25.16 16.91 -7.85
N ASN A 65 -24.31 16.17 -8.57
CA ASN A 65 -23.64 16.68 -9.79
C ASN A 65 -24.46 16.48 -11.09
N GLN A 66 -25.68 15.97 -11.03
CA GLN A 66 -26.54 15.73 -12.21
C GLN A 66 -27.82 16.59 -12.29
N THR A 67 -28.01 17.56 -11.38
CA THR A 67 -29.24 18.39 -11.34
C THR A 67 -28.97 19.87 -11.65
N GLY A 68 -28.03 20.13 -12.56
CA GLY A 68 -27.56 21.47 -12.89
C GLY A 68 -27.73 21.90 -14.36
N GLU A 69 -28.66 21.33 -15.14
CA GLU A 69 -29.03 21.92 -16.43
C GLU A 69 -30.54 21.82 -16.62
N ASP A 70 -31.24 22.89 -16.23
CA ASP A 70 -32.64 23.11 -16.58
C ASP A 70 -32.73 24.38 -17.44
N HIS A 71 -33.18 24.18 -18.68
CA HIS A 71 -34.06 25.06 -19.44
C HIS A 71 -33.51 26.35 -20.10
N ASP A 72 -33.37 26.34 -21.43
CA ASP A 72 -33.99 27.42 -22.24
C ASP A 72 -34.53 26.91 -23.58
N THR A 73 -35.76 27.33 -23.89
CA THR A 73 -36.58 26.89 -25.02
C THR A 73 -36.53 27.95 -26.11
N ARG A 74 -36.24 27.56 -27.36
CA ARG A 74 -36.91 28.18 -28.52
C ARG A 74 -36.78 27.36 -29.82
N PRO A 75 -37.86 27.22 -30.62
CA PRO A 75 -37.82 26.57 -31.93
C PRO A 75 -37.61 27.60 -33.05
N ASP A 76 -36.80 27.26 -34.06
CA ASP A 76 -37.21 27.33 -35.48
C ASP A 76 -36.07 27.01 -36.46
N ALA A 77 -36.46 26.27 -37.51
CA ALA A 77 -36.00 26.30 -38.90
C ALA A 77 -34.66 25.64 -39.33
N GLU A 78 -34.88 24.71 -40.28
CA GLU A 78 -34.05 24.33 -41.42
C GLU A 78 -32.94 23.28 -41.23
N ALA A 79 -33.28 22.06 -41.66
CA ALA A 79 -32.35 21.01 -42.02
C ALA A 79 -31.59 21.39 -43.30
N GLU A 80 -30.27 21.25 -43.28
CA GLU A 80 -29.50 20.59 -44.35
C GLU A 80 -28.26 19.90 -43.76
N ALA A 81 -27.96 18.74 -44.32
CA ALA A 81 -27.18 17.67 -43.74
C ALA A 81 -25.67 17.84 -43.94
N THR A 82 -24.88 17.53 -42.90
CA THR A 82 -23.54 16.94 -43.05
C THR A 82 -23.36 15.81 -42.03
N VAL A 83 -23.39 14.58 -42.56
CA VAL A 83 -22.79 13.36 -42.00
C VAL A 83 -21.27 13.46 -42.17
N ASP A 84 -20.35 12.94 -41.37
CA ASP A 84 -20.31 11.86 -40.37
C ASP A 84 -19.04 12.06 -39.50
N ASP A 85 -18.99 11.34 -38.38
CA ASP A 85 -17.82 11.00 -37.56
C ASP A 85 -17.32 12.02 -36.50
N ASP A 86 -18.05 12.10 -35.38
CA ASP A 86 -17.41 12.23 -34.08
C ASP A 86 -17.98 11.13 -33.19
N GLU A 87 -17.15 10.14 -32.88
CA GLU A 87 -17.50 9.05 -31.98
C GLU A 87 -17.80 9.64 -30.60
N GLY A 88 -19.09 9.77 -30.32
CA GLY A 88 -19.60 9.93 -28.98
C GLY A 88 -19.23 8.71 -28.15
N GLU A 89 -18.00 8.69 -27.64
CA GLU A 89 -17.57 7.79 -26.59
C GLU A 89 -18.28 8.25 -25.31
N SER A 90 -19.56 7.90 -25.22
CA SER A 90 -20.31 7.81 -23.98
C SER A 90 -19.63 6.77 -23.10
N SER A 91 -18.53 7.18 -22.48
CA SER A 91 -17.81 6.44 -21.45
C SER A 91 -18.61 6.50 -20.14
N THR A 92 -19.87 6.08 -20.18
CA THR A 92 -20.71 5.79 -19.00
C THR A 92 -20.36 4.43 -18.40
N ALA A 93 -19.06 4.11 -18.34
CA ALA A 93 -18.52 2.87 -17.81
C ALA A 93 -17.48 3.17 -16.73
N SER A 94 -17.84 3.93 -15.68
CA SER A 94 -16.96 4.06 -14.50
C SER A 94 -17.61 4.45 -13.17
N ASP A 95 -18.90 4.19 -12.94
CA ASP A 95 -19.48 4.39 -11.58
C ASP A 95 -20.53 3.35 -11.19
N ILE A 96 -20.28 2.08 -11.54
CA ILE A 96 -21.03 0.95 -10.97
C ILE A 96 -20.16 0.36 -9.85
N GLY A 97 -20.35 0.84 -8.62
CA GLY A 97 -20.14 -0.01 -7.44
C GLY A 97 -19.22 0.43 -6.30
N SER A 98 -18.81 1.70 -6.18
CA SER A 98 -17.97 2.16 -5.04
C SER A 98 -18.69 3.04 -4.03
N ASN A 99 -20.01 3.16 -4.16
CA ASN A 99 -20.82 4.04 -3.33
C ASN A 99 -21.15 3.38 -1.99
N LEU A 100 -20.47 3.83 -0.93
CA LEU A 100 -20.67 3.35 0.44
C LEU A 100 -21.89 4.03 1.06
N SER A 101 -22.71 3.25 1.78
CA SER A 101 -23.75 3.81 2.63
C SER A 101 -23.14 4.65 3.77
N PRO A 102 -23.91 5.55 4.42
CA PRO A 102 -23.42 6.33 5.54
C PRO A 102 -22.85 5.48 6.69
N GLN A 103 -23.38 4.26 6.89
CA GLN A 103 -22.88 3.33 7.91
C GLN A 103 -21.55 2.70 7.49
N GLU A 104 -21.44 2.27 6.24
CA GLU A 104 -20.20 1.71 5.68
C GLU A 104 -19.07 2.75 5.60
N MET A 105 -19.41 4.02 5.40
CA MET A 105 -18.47 5.15 5.45
C MET A 105 -17.84 5.33 6.84
N VAL A 106 -18.59 5.07 7.92
CA VAL A 106 -18.02 5.13 9.30
C VAL A 106 -16.97 4.03 9.49
N ILE A 107 -17.21 2.85 8.92
CA ILE A 107 -16.26 1.74 8.95
C ILE A 107 -15.01 2.09 8.12
N ALA A 108 -15.20 2.63 6.91
CA ALA A 108 -14.10 3.10 6.07
C ALA A 108 -13.25 4.17 6.78
N ALA A 109 -13.87 5.15 7.43
CA ALA A 109 -13.17 6.16 8.24
C ALA A 109 -12.35 5.55 9.39
N SER A 110 -12.87 4.49 10.02
CA SER A 110 -12.15 3.76 11.07
C SER A 110 -10.93 3.03 10.49
N VAL A 111 -11.04 2.43 9.31
CA VAL A 111 -9.91 1.79 8.62
C VAL A 111 -8.85 2.81 8.18
N ILE A 112 -9.24 4.01 7.76
CA ILE A 112 -8.30 5.11 7.49
C ILE A 112 -7.45 5.43 8.72
N LEU A 113 -8.05 5.49 9.91
CA LEU A 113 -7.32 5.71 11.16
C LEU A 113 -6.35 4.57 11.45
N VAL A 114 -6.81 3.32 11.36
CA VAL A 114 -5.96 2.13 11.56
C VAL A 114 -4.77 2.12 10.60
N ALA A 115 -4.99 2.37 9.30
CA ALA A 115 -3.93 2.40 8.30
C ALA A 115 -2.95 3.57 8.52
N SER A 116 -3.45 4.74 8.93
CA SER A 116 -2.62 5.90 9.27
C SER A 116 -1.73 5.63 10.49
N ASP A 117 -2.30 5.10 11.57
CA ASP A 117 -1.56 4.79 12.80
C ASP A 117 -0.55 3.66 12.56
N THR A 118 -0.92 2.66 11.76
CA THR A 118 -0.01 1.58 11.35
C THR A 118 1.16 2.13 10.52
N LEU A 119 0.92 3.08 9.61
CA LEU A 119 1.98 3.73 8.85
C LEU A 119 2.92 4.50 9.78
N GLN A 120 2.40 5.22 10.77
CA GLN A 120 3.23 5.93 11.75
C GLN A 120 4.06 4.95 12.58
N TYR A 121 3.46 3.86 13.02
CA TYR A 121 4.13 2.79 13.75
C TYR A 121 5.30 2.18 12.95
N ILE A 122 5.10 1.85 11.67
CA ILE A 122 6.17 1.33 10.80
C ILE A 122 7.31 2.36 10.63
N LYS A 123 6.99 3.66 10.56
CA LYS A 123 8.01 4.73 10.50
C LYS A 123 8.87 4.80 11.77
N GLU A 124 8.28 4.61 12.94
CA GLU A 124 9.04 4.57 14.19
C GLU A 124 9.94 3.34 14.27
N LEU A 125 9.47 2.17 13.82
CA LEU A 125 10.33 0.99 13.68
C LEU A 125 11.48 1.23 12.70
N LEU A 126 11.21 1.90 11.58
CA LEU A 126 12.25 2.27 10.62
C LEU A 126 13.30 3.21 11.25
N ARG A 127 12.87 4.20 12.06
CA ARG A 127 13.79 5.06 12.81
C ARG A 127 14.66 4.24 13.76
N PHE A 128 14.07 3.28 14.47
CA PHE A 128 14.79 2.38 15.37
C PHE A 128 15.85 1.56 14.62
N VAL A 129 15.47 0.87 13.53
CA VAL A 129 16.41 0.09 12.70
C VAL A 129 17.52 0.99 12.13
N THR A 130 17.16 2.18 11.64
CA THR A 130 18.14 3.15 11.11
C THR A 130 19.12 3.63 12.18
N ALA A 131 18.68 3.79 13.43
CA ALA A 131 19.54 4.14 14.54
C ALA A 131 20.52 3.00 14.88
N LEU A 132 20.08 1.75 14.83
CA LEU A 132 20.95 0.58 14.99
C LEU A 132 22.00 0.48 13.88
N SER A 133 21.65 0.78 12.63
CA SER A 133 22.60 0.80 11.51
C SER A 133 23.80 1.73 11.71
N LYS A 134 23.68 2.73 12.59
CA LYS A 134 24.77 3.66 12.92
C LYS A 134 25.77 3.08 13.94
N LYS A 135 25.48 1.91 14.51
CA LYS A 135 26.31 1.21 15.50
C LYS A 135 26.72 -0.18 14.97
N PRO A 136 27.64 -0.25 13.99
CA PRO A 136 27.91 -1.47 13.24
C PRO A 136 28.39 -2.65 14.10
N ASP A 137 29.11 -2.39 15.19
CA ASP A 137 29.60 -3.43 16.11
C ASP A 137 28.46 -4.18 16.79
N VAL A 138 27.38 -3.47 17.14
CA VAL A 138 26.16 -4.05 17.75
C VAL A 138 25.28 -4.67 16.66
N ALA A 139 25.14 -3.96 15.54
CA ALA A 139 24.20 -4.31 14.47
C ALA A 139 24.55 -5.61 13.72
N ASN A 140 25.83 -6.00 13.74
CA ASN A 140 26.31 -7.23 13.10
C ASN A 140 26.36 -8.44 14.04
N SER A 141 25.97 -8.29 15.31
CA SER A 141 25.86 -9.43 16.21
C SER A 141 24.73 -10.36 15.75
N THR A 142 24.96 -11.68 15.82
CA THR A 142 24.02 -12.68 15.31
C THR A 142 22.62 -12.56 15.92
N SER A 143 22.54 -12.29 17.21
CA SER A 143 21.28 -12.09 17.95
C SER A 143 20.51 -10.85 17.47
N VAL A 144 21.20 -9.71 17.29
CA VAL A 144 20.59 -8.49 16.76
C VAL A 144 20.08 -8.69 15.34
N VAL A 145 20.86 -9.39 14.49
CA VAL A 145 20.41 -9.75 13.14
C VAL A 145 19.15 -10.61 13.18
N VAL A 146 19.09 -11.63 14.03
CA VAL A 146 17.90 -12.49 14.18
C VAL A 146 16.69 -11.67 14.62
N SER A 147 16.82 -10.80 15.63
CA SER A 147 15.72 -9.94 16.08
C SER A 147 15.29 -8.95 14.99
N LEU A 148 16.21 -8.40 14.20
CA LEU A 148 15.88 -7.52 13.08
C LEU A 148 15.13 -8.28 11.95
N GLU A 149 15.51 -9.52 11.65
CA GLU A 149 14.80 -10.37 10.68
C GLU A 149 13.39 -10.73 11.18
N ASN A 150 13.24 -11.01 12.48
CA ASN A 150 11.92 -11.23 13.10
C ASN A 150 11.05 -9.96 12.99
N LEU A 151 11.61 -8.79 13.30
CA LEU A 151 10.92 -7.51 13.12
C LEU A 151 10.48 -7.28 11.68
N LEU A 152 11.32 -7.62 10.69
CA LEU A 152 10.96 -7.54 9.29
C LEU A 152 9.77 -8.43 8.96
N GLN A 153 9.81 -9.71 9.34
CA GLN A 153 8.71 -10.65 9.10
C GLN A 153 7.40 -10.18 9.74
N ILE A 154 7.47 -9.55 10.93
CA ILE A 154 6.29 -8.96 11.56
C ILE A 154 5.79 -7.76 10.75
N CYS A 155 6.67 -6.89 10.26
CA CYS A 155 6.28 -5.77 9.39
C CYS A 155 5.61 -6.25 8.10
N GLU A 156 6.16 -7.26 7.43
CA GLU A 156 5.55 -7.84 6.23
C GLU A 156 4.15 -8.38 6.51
N LYS A 157 3.97 -9.09 7.62
CA LYS A 157 2.65 -9.55 8.06
C LYS A 157 1.69 -8.39 8.32
N ILE A 158 2.13 -7.33 8.99
CA ILE A 158 1.33 -6.11 9.20
C ILE A 158 0.88 -5.53 7.87
N GLY A 159 1.77 -5.43 6.88
CA GLY A 159 1.43 -4.96 5.53
C GLY A 159 0.32 -5.79 4.90
N VAL A 160 0.43 -7.12 4.93
CA VAL A 160 -0.61 -8.03 4.42
C VAL A 160 -1.94 -7.83 5.15
N GLN A 161 -1.93 -7.64 6.47
CA GLN A 161 -3.18 -7.43 7.21
C GLN A 161 -3.83 -6.07 6.93
N ILE A 162 -3.06 -5.03 6.65
CA ILE A 162 -3.61 -3.75 6.20
C ILE A 162 -4.20 -3.86 4.79
N ASP A 163 -3.54 -4.60 3.90
CA ASP A 163 -4.06 -4.87 2.56
C ASP A 163 -5.39 -5.66 2.62
N GLU A 164 -5.44 -6.74 3.39
CA GLU A 164 -6.67 -7.51 3.66
C GLU A 164 -7.77 -6.61 4.27
N LEU A 165 -7.41 -5.76 5.23
CA LEU A 165 -8.35 -4.82 5.86
C LEU A 165 -8.88 -3.80 4.84
N GLY A 166 -8.03 -3.21 4.00
CA GLY A 166 -8.42 -2.27 2.96
C GLY A 166 -9.34 -2.90 1.92
N ALA A 167 -9.03 -4.11 1.46
CA ALA A 167 -9.86 -4.85 0.51
C ALA A 167 -11.27 -5.14 1.07
N SER A 168 -11.37 -5.47 2.36
CA SER A 168 -12.65 -5.80 3.00
C SER A 168 -13.61 -4.61 3.17
N VAL A 169 -13.13 -3.37 2.98
CA VAL A 169 -13.93 -2.13 3.09
C VAL A 169 -14.80 -1.87 1.86
N TYR A 170 -14.45 -2.43 0.71
CA TYR A 170 -15.25 -2.28 -0.51
C TYR A 170 -16.57 -3.07 -0.40
N PRO A 171 -17.67 -2.59 -1.02
CA PRO A 171 -18.95 -3.29 -0.95
C PRO A 171 -18.95 -4.67 -1.63
N PRO A 172 -19.67 -5.67 -1.07
CA PRO A 172 -20.27 -5.68 0.26
C PRO A 172 -19.20 -5.83 1.36
N GLN A 173 -19.27 -5.01 2.41
CA GLN A 173 -18.25 -5.02 3.46
C GLN A 173 -18.14 -6.37 4.20
N GLU A 174 -16.94 -6.93 4.22
CA GLU A 174 -16.65 -8.24 4.81
C GLU A 174 -16.19 -8.12 6.26
N THR A 175 -17.12 -7.79 7.16
CA THR A 175 -16.83 -7.53 8.59
C THR A 175 -16.13 -8.68 9.32
N SER A 176 -16.33 -9.93 8.89
CA SER A 176 -15.62 -11.10 9.44
C SER A 176 -14.12 -11.09 9.09
N LEU A 177 -13.78 -10.70 7.86
CA LEU A 177 -12.40 -10.52 7.41
C LEU A 177 -11.76 -9.32 8.10
N MET A 178 -12.47 -8.19 8.21
CA MET A 178 -12.00 -7.02 8.97
C MET A 178 -11.59 -7.40 10.40
N ASN A 179 -12.47 -8.10 11.12
CA ASN A 179 -12.20 -8.52 12.49
C ASN A 179 -10.99 -9.47 12.59
N THR A 180 -10.83 -10.36 11.61
CA THR A 180 -9.69 -11.27 11.55
C THR A 180 -8.39 -10.49 11.31
N ALA A 181 -8.39 -9.55 10.37
CA ALA A 181 -7.24 -8.72 10.05
C ALA A 181 -6.82 -7.86 11.25
N VAL A 182 -7.78 -7.21 11.93
CA VAL A 182 -7.52 -6.42 13.14
C VAL A 182 -6.93 -7.27 14.26
N ARG A 183 -7.45 -8.48 14.50
CA ARG A 183 -6.90 -9.38 15.53
C ARG A 183 -5.45 -9.75 15.24
N LYS A 184 -5.15 -10.12 13.99
CA LYS A 184 -3.79 -10.45 13.58
C LYS A 184 -2.85 -9.24 13.65
N LEU A 185 -3.33 -8.02 13.36
CA LEU A 185 -2.57 -6.78 13.57
C LEU A 185 -2.20 -6.60 15.05
N VAL A 186 -3.15 -6.76 15.96
CA VAL A 186 -2.90 -6.67 17.41
C VAL A 186 -1.86 -7.71 17.85
N GLU A 187 -1.98 -8.96 17.40
CA GLU A 187 -0.96 -9.98 17.69
C GLU A 187 0.43 -9.60 17.15
N CYS A 188 0.50 -9.00 15.96
CA CYS A 188 1.76 -8.55 15.39
C CYS A 188 2.39 -7.43 16.24
N ILE A 189 1.60 -6.47 16.71
CA ILE A 189 2.07 -5.37 17.57
C ILE A 189 2.64 -5.92 18.89
N GLU A 190 1.95 -6.87 19.52
CA GLU A 190 2.45 -7.50 20.76
C GLU A 190 3.75 -8.29 20.52
N ARG A 191 3.87 -8.99 19.39
CA ARG A 191 5.14 -9.67 19.02
C ARG A 191 6.26 -8.67 18.77
N THR A 192 5.99 -7.55 18.10
CA THR A 192 7.02 -6.52 17.91
C THR A 192 7.48 -5.95 19.25
N ARG A 193 6.57 -5.71 20.19
CA ARG A 193 6.95 -5.25 21.53
C ARG A 193 7.94 -6.21 22.20
N ALA A 194 7.68 -7.51 22.14
CA ALA A 194 8.59 -8.51 22.69
C ALA A 194 9.96 -8.51 22.00
N GLU A 195 9.99 -8.39 20.66
CA GLU A 195 11.24 -8.28 19.90
C GLU A 195 12.01 -7.00 20.25
N VAL A 196 11.36 -5.84 20.31
CA VAL A 196 12.00 -4.56 20.67
C VAL A 196 12.58 -4.62 22.10
N GLN A 197 11.87 -5.22 23.05
CA GLN A 197 12.37 -5.40 24.43
C GLN A 197 13.59 -6.32 24.49
N SER A 198 13.72 -7.29 23.57
CA SER A 198 14.90 -8.15 23.53
C SER A 198 16.19 -7.37 23.31
N PHE A 199 16.14 -6.23 22.59
CA PHE A 199 17.30 -5.35 22.38
C PHE A 199 17.73 -4.61 23.65
N ASP A 200 16.80 -4.26 24.54
CA ASP A 200 17.11 -3.59 25.83
C ASP A 200 17.80 -4.55 26.80
N THR A 201 17.54 -5.85 26.70
CA THR A 201 18.14 -6.89 27.56
C THR A 201 19.51 -7.38 27.07
N MET A 202 20.00 -6.87 25.95
CA MET A 202 21.31 -7.24 25.41
C MET A 202 22.43 -6.59 26.25
N PRO A 203 23.45 -7.35 26.69
CA PRO A 203 24.47 -6.85 27.60
C PRO A 203 25.19 -5.63 27.01
N GLU A 204 25.31 -4.59 27.85
CA GLU A 204 25.86 -3.30 27.52
C GLU A 204 27.31 -3.39 27.03
N GLY A 205 27.49 -3.17 25.72
CA GLY A 205 28.64 -2.45 25.17
C GLY A 205 28.33 -0.98 24.89
N LEU A 206 27.26 -0.44 25.47
CA LEU A 206 26.66 0.86 25.11
C LEU A 206 26.93 2.00 26.11
N SER A 207 27.88 1.79 27.03
CA SER A 207 28.46 2.86 27.84
C SER A 207 29.74 3.39 27.17
N GLN A 208 29.59 4.34 26.23
CA GLN A 208 30.46 5.52 26.03
C GLN A 208 29.95 6.40 24.89
#